data_AF-A0A969KJV0-F1
#
_entry.id   AF-A0A969KJV0-F1
#
_cell.length_a   1.000
_cell.length_b   1.000
_cell.length_c   1.000
_cell.angle_alpha   90.00
_cell.angle_beta   90.00
_cell.angle_gamma   90.00
#
_symmetry.space_group_name_H-M   'P 1'
#
loop_
_entity.id
_entity.type
_entity.pdbx_description
1 polymer ?
#
loop_
_entity_poly.entity_id
_entity_poly.type
_entity_poly.pdbx_seq_one_letter_code
_entity_poly.pdbx_strand_id
1 'polypeptide(L)'
;MTDASPVDWKVTATRVSKDEYEVNFNANIKEGYYIYSQFSKGSKGPMPTAFNIDGEGDRFKTIKRKEDGESKIVKYDNHFKMTLTKFADQATFTKKLN
;
A
#
# COMPACT_ATOMS: atom_id res chain seq x y z
N MET A 1 13.46 6.98 -24.26
CA MET A 1 13.38 7.66 -22.95
C MET A 1 12.68 6.68 -22.02
N THR A 2 13.38 6.10 -21.05
CA THR A 2 12.73 5.26 -20.03
C THR A 2 12.10 6.22 -19.03
N ASP A 3 10.78 6.36 -19.06
CA ASP A 3 10.05 7.07 -18.01
C ASP A 3 10.37 6.40 -16.68
N ALA A 4 11.12 7.09 -15.83
CA ALA A 4 11.39 6.61 -14.48
C ALA A 4 10.06 6.55 -13.73
N SER A 5 9.74 5.38 -13.17
CA SER A 5 8.56 5.21 -12.31
C SER A 5 8.58 6.28 -11.22
N PRO A 6 7.45 6.96 -10.94
CA PRO A 6 7.39 7.96 -9.88
C PRO A 6 7.48 7.36 -8.47
N VAL A 7 7.46 6.02 -8.39
CA VAL A 7 7.60 5.27 -7.15
C VAL A 7 8.62 4.16 -7.35
N ASP A 8 9.63 4.15 -6.49
CA ASP A 8 10.58 3.05 -6.34
C ASP A 8 10.12 2.15 -5.20
N TRP A 9 10.03 0.84 -5.48
CA TRP A 9 9.53 -0.15 -4.52
C TRP A 9 10.65 -1.06 -4.04
N LYS A 10 10.72 -1.26 -2.72
CA LYS A 10 11.51 -2.32 -2.09
C LYS A 10 10.59 -3.27 -1.33
N VAL A 11 10.58 -4.53 -1.77
CA VAL A 11 9.79 -5.58 -1.12
C VAL A 11 10.70 -6.43 -0.25
N THR A 12 10.28 -6.67 0.99
CA THR A 12 10.97 -7.57 1.93
C THR A 12 9.98 -8.56 2.49
N ALA A 13 10.37 -9.83 2.61
CA ALA A 13 9.57 -10.87 3.24
C ALA A 13 10.35 -11.49 4.41
N THR A 14 9.72 -11.55 5.58
CA THR A 14 10.32 -12.09 6.80
C THR A 14 9.41 -13.18 7.35
N ARG A 15 9.98 -14.35 7.66
CA ARG A 15 9.27 -15.40 8.38
C ARG A 15 9.16 -14.99 9.85
N VAL A 16 7.95 -14.85 10.37
CA VAL A 16 7.70 -14.40 11.75
C VAL A 16 7.36 -15.56 12.70
N SER A 17 6.93 -16.71 12.16
CA SER A 17 6.76 -17.95 12.91
C SER A 17 6.87 -19.18 11.99
N LYS A 18 6.51 -20.37 12.47
CA LYS A 18 6.57 -21.60 11.67
C LYS A 18 5.78 -21.45 10.36
N ASP A 19 4.59 -20.89 10.43
CA ASP A 19 3.67 -20.85 9.29
C ASP A 19 3.29 -19.41 8.91
N GLU A 20 3.85 -18.39 9.55
CA GLU A 20 3.51 -16.99 9.26
C GLU A 20 4.68 -16.21 8.63
N TYR A 21 4.30 -15.36 7.68
CA TYR A 21 5.20 -14.46 6.97
C TYR A 21 4.68 -13.04 7.03
N GLU A 22 5.58 -12.08 7.13
CA GLU A 22 5.28 -10.66 6.97
C GLU A 22 5.98 -10.14 5.71
N VAL A 23 5.20 -9.60 4.78
CA VAL A 23 5.69 -8.97 3.56
C VAL A 23 5.48 -7.47 3.67
N ASN A 24 6.57 -6.71 3.56
CA ASN A 24 6.58 -5.25 3.59
C ASN A 24 6.91 -4.71 2.19
N PHE A 25 6.02 -3.88 1.67
CA PHE A 25 6.15 -3.14 0.41
C PHE A 25 6.48 -1.69 0.75
N ASN A 26 7.76 -1.33 0.62
CA ASN A 26 8.26 0.00 0.96
C ASN A 26 8.34 0.83 -0.31
N ALA A 27 7.55 1.90 -0.37
CA ALA A 27 7.53 2.87 -1.45
C ALA A 27 8.43 4.05 -1.10
N ASN A 28 9.27 4.44 -2.04
CA ASN A 28 9.91 5.75 -2.09
C ASN A 28 9.27 6.53 -3.24
N ILE A 29 8.61 7.64 -2.93
CA ILE A 29 7.66 8.36 -3.78
C ILE A 29 8.30 9.68 -4.17
N LYS A 30 8.44 9.92 -5.46
CA LYS A 30 8.99 11.17 -5.98
C LYS A 30 8.09 12.35 -5.61
N GLU A 31 8.70 13.50 -5.36
CA GLU A 31 7.98 14.73 -5.03
C GLU A 31 6.87 15.05 -6.06
N GLY A 32 5.70 15.44 -5.56
CA GLY A 32 4.51 15.71 -6.37
C GLY A 32 3.64 14.48 -6.69
N TYR A 33 4.13 13.27 -6.42
CA TYR A 33 3.37 12.03 -6.55
C TYR A 33 2.81 11.56 -5.20
N TYR A 34 1.77 10.74 -5.28
CA TYR A 34 1.10 10.19 -4.11
C TYR A 34 0.64 8.76 -4.36
N ILE A 35 0.61 7.96 -3.30
CA ILE A 35 -0.03 6.64 -3.29
C ILE A 35 -1.27 6.70 -2.40
N TYR A 36 -2.39 6.18 -2.88
CA TYR A 36 -3.62 6.13 -2.09
C TYR A 36 -3.61 5.00 -1.07
N SER A 37 -4.32 5.20 0.04
CA SER A 37 -4.51 4.19 1.07
C SER A 37 -5.10 2.89 0.51
N GLN A 38 -4.61 1.76 1.02
CA GLN A 38 -5.17 0.42 0.73
C GLN A 38 -6.51 0.17 1.44
N PHE A 39 -6.90 1.10 2.32
CA PHE A 39 -8.14 1.08 3.09
C PHE A 39 -9.12 2.16 2.65
N SER A 40 -8.88 2.85 1.53
CA SER A 40 -9.83 3.81 0.97
C SER A 40 -11.19 3.12 0.79
N LYS A 41 -12.23 3.65 1.46
CA LYS A 41 -13.61 3.15 1.39
C LYS A 41 -14.48 4.12 0.61
N GLY A 42 -15.20 3.63 -0.38
CA GLY A 42 -16.17 4.43 -1.13
C GLY A 42 -16.39 3.89 -2.53
N SER A 43 -17.56 4.14 -3.10
CA SER A 43 -17.85 3.92 -4.52
C SER A 43 -17.39 5.08 -5.42
N LYS A 44 -16.84 6.13 -4.81
CA LYS A 44 -16.30 7.33 -5.44
C LYS A 44 -14.81 7.41 -5.11
N GLY A 45 -14.03 8.11 -5.93
CA GLY A 45 -12.61 8.28 -5.67
C GLY A 45 -11.70 7.31 -6.42
N PRO A 46 -10.39 7.43 -6.18
CA PRO A 46 -9.37 6.56 -6.77
C PRO A 46 -9.45 5.15 -6.17
N MET A 47 -9.05 4.16 -6.97
CA MET A 47 -8.97 2.76 -6.53
C MET A 47 -7.95 2.64 -5.39
N PRO A 48 -8.27 1.94 -4.29
CA PRO A 48 -7.29 1.66 -3.24
C PRO A 48 -6.10 0.86 -3.77
N THR A 49 -4.93 1.13 -3.21
CA THR A 49 -3.73 0.35 -3.51
C THR A 49 -3.94 -1.10 -3.07
N ALA A 50 -3.58 -2.05 -3.94
CA ALA A 50 -3.69 -3.47 -3.67
C ALA A 50 -2.38 -4.18 -4.01
N PHE A 51 -2.01 -5.14 -3.18
CA PHE A 51 -0.85 -6.01 -3.39
C PHE A 51 -1.35 -7.44 -3.49
N ASN A 52 -1.03 -8.11 -4.60
CA ASN A 52 -1.36 -9.50 -4.85
C ASN A 52 -0.10 -10.35 -4.73
N ILE A 53 -0.21 -11.48 -4.06
CA ILE A 53 0.89 -12.44 -3.88
C ILE A 53 0.49 -13.76 -4.53
N ASP A 54 1.38 -14.32 -5.35
CA ASP A 54 1.09 -15.57 -6.05
C ASP A 54 0.85 -16.72 -5.06
N GLY A 55 -0.28 -17.42 -5.25
CA GLY A 55 -0.74 -18.47 -4.35
C GLY A 55 -1.58 -17.99 -3.17
N GLU A 56 -1.86 -16.69 -3.06
CA GLU A 56 -2.86 -16.20 -2.12
C GLU A 56 -4.26 -16.73 -2.47
N GLY A 57 -4.98 -17.25 -1.46
CA GLY A 57 -6.27 -17.94 -1.64
C GLY A 57 -6.15 -19.46 -1.84
N ASP A 58 -4.95 -19.96 -2.08
CA ASP A 58 -4.65 -21.39 -2.21
C ASP A 58 -3.62 -21.83 -1.16
N ARG A 59 -2.36 -21.40 -1.32
CA ARG A 59 -1.23 -21.76 -0.45
C ARG A 59 -1.04 -20.80 0.72
N PHE A 60 -1.49 -19.55 0.57
CA PHE A 60 -1.36 -18.51 1.58
C PHE A 60 -2.71 -17.84 1.84
N LYS A 61 -2.95 -17.44 3.08
CA LYS A 61 -4.09 -16.61 3.46
C LYS A 61 -3.62 -15.30 4.08
N THR A 62 -4.22 -14.21 3.65
CA THR A 62 -3.98 -12.91 4.29
C THR A 62 -4.67 -12.84 5.62
N ILE A 63 -3.89 -12.76 6.69
CA ILE A 63 -4.38 -12.64 8.06
C ILE A 63 -4.40 -11.19 8.54
N LYS A 64 -3.54 -10.33 8.00
CA LYS A 64 -3.52 -8.90 8.36
C LYS A 64 -2.96 -8.02 7.26
N ARG A 65 -3.51 -6.81 7.15
CA ARG A 65 -2.97 -5.71 6.35
C ARG A 65 -2.68 -4.52 7.25
N LYS A 66 -1.62 -3.78 6.97
CA LYS A 66 -1.30 -2.48 7.61
C LYS A 66 -0.73 -1.53 6.58
N GLU A 67 -0.92 -0.24 6.78
CA GLU A 67 -0.20 0.81 6.08
C GLU A 67 0.38 1.77 7.11
N ASP A 68 1.58 2.27 6.86
CA ASP A 68 2.27 3.23 7.70
C ASP A 68 3.09 4.21 6.82
N GLY A 69 3.44 5.36 7.38
CA GLY A 69 4.22 6.39 6.71
C GLY A 69 4.01 7.75 7.38
N GLU A 70 5.11 8.41 7.74
CA GLU A 70 5.09 9.75 8.36
C GLU A 70 4.44 10.79 7.45
N SER A 71 4.55 10.60 6.12
CA SER A 71 3.98 11.45 5.08
C SER A 71 2.51 11.13 4.76
N LYS A 72 1.76 10.56 5.72
CA LYS A 72 0.32 10.29 5.58
C LYS A 72 -0.48 11.59 5.58
N ILE A 73 -1.26 11.79 4.53
CA ILE A 73 -2.13 12.95 4.33
C ILE A 73 -3.58 12.47 4.30
N VAL A 74 -4.42 13.02 5.19
CA VAL A 74 -5.86 12.79 5.22
C VAL A 74 -6.57 14.10 4.93
N LYS A 75 -7.26 14.20 3.79
CA LYS A 75 -7.91 15.45 3.36
C LYS A 75 -9.22 15.20 2.64
N TYR A 76 -10.20 16.07 2.88
CA TYR A 76 -11.44 16.10 2.09
C TYR A 76 -11.15 16.59 0.68
N ASP A 77 -11.55 15.79 -0.30
CA ASP A 77 -11.43 16.11 -1.71
C ASP A 77 -12.78 16.57 -2.24
N ASN A 78 -12.83 17.80 -2.77
CA ASN A 78 -14.06 18.41 -3.28
C ASN A 78 -14.55 17.79 -4.59
N HIS A 79 -13.65 17.22 -5.39
CA HIS A 79 -14.00 16.57 -6.65
C HIS A 79 -14.68 15.23 -6.38
N PHE A 80 -14.11 14.42 -5.50
CA PHE A 80 -14.68 13.12 -5.13
C PHE A 80 -15.74 13.21 -4.02
N LYS A 81 -15.88 14.38 -3.38
CA LYS A 81 -16.81 14.67 -2.28
C LYS A 81 -16.60 13.73 -1.08
N MET A 82 -15.35 13.37 -0.79
CA MET A 82 -15.01 12.41 0.26
C MET A 82 -13.62 12.68 0.85
N THR A 83 -13.37 12.16 2.04
CA THR A 83 -12.03 12.16 2.65
C THR A 83 -11.15 11.10 2.00
N LEU A 84 -10.05 11.55 1.39
CA LEU A 84 -9.01 10.68 0.84
C LEU A 84 -7.84 10.58 1.83
N THR A 85 -7.28 9.38 1.90
CA THR A 85 -5.99 9.12 2.57
C THR A 85 -4.96 8.79 1.51
N LYS A 86 -3.83 9.50 1.52
CA LYS A 86 -2.72 9.30 0.59
C LYS A 86 -1.38 9.48 1.29
N PHE A 87 -0.31 9.00 0.69
CA PHE A 87 1.05 9.09 1.21
C PHE A 87 1.93 9.82 0.19
N ALA A 88 2.74 10.77 0.67
CA ALA A 88 3.86 11.36 -0.07
C ALA A 88 5.19 10.72 0.39
N ASP A 89 6.31 11.08 -0.23
CA ASP A 89 7.71 10.73 0.12
C ASP A 89 8.01 9.25 0.39
N GLN A 90 7.47 8.68 1.47
CA GLN A 90 7.62 7.29 1.85
C GLN A 90 6.33 6.69 2.40
N ALA A 91 6.10 5.42 2.08
CA ALA A 91 5.02 4.63 2.67
C ALA A 91 5.44 3.16 2.77
N THR A 92 5.01 2.49 3.84
CA THR A 92 5.16 1.04 3.97
C THR A 92 3.79 0.40 4.06
N PHE A 93 3.54 -0.55 3.16
CA PHE A 93 2.36 -1.40 3.20
C PHE A 93 2.78 -2.79 3.64
N THR A 94 2.12 -3.33 4.65
CA THR A 94 2.42 -4.64 5.22
C THR A 94 1.28 -5.61 4.94
N LYS A 95 1.64 -6.82 4.54
CA LYS A 95 0.73 -7.96 4.40
C LYS A 95 1.27 -9.13 5.20
N LYS A 96 0.52 -9.56 6.22
CA LYS A 96 0.84 -10.75 7.01
C LYS A 96 0.07 -11.94 6.44
N LEU A 97 0.78 -13.02 6.16
CA LEU A 97 0.29 -14.25 5.56
C LEU A 97 0.47 -15.43 6.50
N ASN A 98 -0.39 -16.44 6.37
CA ASN A 98 -0.21 -17.77 6.92
C ASN A 98 -0.64 -18.88 5.95
#